data_AF-A0A3N5L2P3-F1
#
_entry.id   AF-A0A3N5L2P3-F1
#
_cell.length_a   1.000
_cell.length_b   1.000
_cell.length_c   1.000
_cell.angle_alpha   90.00
_cell.angle_beta   90.00
_cell.angle_gamma   90.00
#
_symmetry.space_group_name_H-M   'P 1'
#
loop_
_entity.id
_entity.type
_entity.pdbx_description
1 polymer ?
#
loop_
_entity_poly.entity_id
_entity_poly.type
_entity_poly.pdbx_seq_one_letter_code
_entity_poly.pdbx_strand_id
1 'polypeptide(L)'
;MLQKTESPKTGSVLLVIGGVFQALFAIMHVGMFFGISRDPALPAAMKPLLYIFNAAVLATVLFFAYASFFRRRELLETGLGRVTCLFIGAFYVQRALVDTMVNSVNTVFLGLLSLVAAFYLLAPFTPRRAVAGHTTEGVALGAASSK
;
A
#
# COMPACT_ATOMS: atom_id res chain seq x y z
N MET A 1 22.44 13.37 -23.22
CA MET A 1 22.32 13.03 -21.78
C MET A 1 21.35 11.87 -21.64
N LEU A 2 21.85 10.64 -21.48
CA LEU A 2 21.01 9.47 -21.25
C LEU A 2 20.74 9.38 -19.75
N GLN A 3 19.50 9.63 -19.33
CA GLN A 3 19.08 9.35 -17.96
C GLN A 3 19.22 7.84 -17.72
N LYS A 4 20.15 7.46 -16.84
CA LYS A 4 20.30 6.08 -16.36
C LYS A 4 19.03 5.75 -15.58
N THR A 5 18.10 5.02 -16.18
CA THR A 5 16.88 4.54 -15.54
C THR A 5 17.27 3.57 -14.43
N GLU A 6 17.26 4.02 -13.18
CA GLU A 6 17.48 3.15 -12.04
C GLU A 6 16.38 2.08 -12.00
N SER A 7 16.78 0.81 -11.93
CA SER A 7 15.86 -0.30 -11.72
C SER A 7 14.99 -0.01 -10.48
N PRO A 8 13.66 -0.19 -10.56
CA PRO A 8 12.79 0.05 -9.41
C PRO A 8 13.20 -0.85 -8.24
N LYS A 9 13.34 -0.27 -7.05
CA LYS A 9 13.62 -0.99 -5.79
C LYS A 9 12.45 -1.96 -5.54
N THR A 10 12.73 -3.20 -5.11
CA THR A 10 11.71 -4.25 -4.88
C THR A 10 10.55 -3.76 -4.01
N GLY A 11 10.82 -3.03 -2.92
CA GLY A 11 9.76 -2.44 -2.08
C GLY A 11 8.87 -1.44 -2.82
N SER A 12 9.42 -0.69 -3.77
CA SER A 12 8.62 0.22 -4.61
C SER A 12 7.67 -0.55 -5.51
N VAL A 13 8.10 -1.70 -6.06
CA VAL A 13 7.24 -2.57 -6.88
C VAL A 13 6.10 -3.14 -6.02
N LEU A 14 6.41 -3.62 -4.81
CA LEU A 14 5.39 -4.11 -3.87
C LEU A 14 4.35 -3.04 -3.53
N LEU A 15 4.77 -1.79 -3.27
CA LEU A 15 3.84 -0.69 -3.01
C LEU A 15 2.99 -0.33 -4.23
N VAL A 16 3.54 -0.40 -5.45
CA VAL A 16 2.76 -0.19 -6.68
C VAL A 16 1.68 -1.26 -6.82
N ILE A 17 2.05 -2.53 -6.68
CA ILE A 17 1.10 -3.65 -6.78
C ILE A 17 0.04 -3.52 -5.68
N GLY A 18 0.44 -3.26 -4.44
CA GLY A 18 -0.46 -2.97 -3.33
C GLY A 18 -1.42 -1.82 -3.65
N GLY A 19 -0.91 -0.71 -4.19
CA GLY A 19 -1.72 0.44 -4.62
C GLY A 19 -2.75 0.09 -5.69
N VAL A 20 -2.44 -0.80 -6.63
CA VAL A 20 -3.40 -1.30 -7.63
C VAL A 20 -4.54 -2.04 -6.95
N PHE A 21 -4.24 -2.93 -6.00
CA PHE A 21 -5.29 -3.62 -5.22
C PHE A 21 -6.15 -2.63 -4.41
N GLN A 22 -5.55 -1.60 -3.80
CA GLN A 22 -6.30 -0.56 -3.09
C GLN A 22 -7.26 0.20 -4.00
N ALA A 23 -6.83 0.52 -5.22
CA ALA A 23 -7.69 1.17 -6.21
C ALA A 23 -8.84 0.26 -6.66
N LEU A 24 -8.58 -1.04 -6.86
CA LEU A 24 -9.62 -2.03 -7.15
C LEU A 24 -10.62 -2.16 -5.99
N PHE A 25 -10.16 -2.17 -4.74
CA PHE A 25 -11.05 -2.16 -3.57
C PHE A 25 -11.84 -0.86 -3.47
N ALA A 26 -11.27 0.29 -3.81
CA ALA A 26 -12.01 1.54 -3.86
C ALA A 26 -13.16 1.47 -4.89
N ILE A 27 -12.90 0.93 -6.09
CA ILE A 27 -13.93 0.70 -7.12
C ILE A 27 -15.02 -0.25 -6.59
N MET A 28 -14.63 -1.33 -5.92
CA MET A 28 -15.58 -2.26 -5.28
C MET A 28 -16.46 -1.55 -4.25
N HIS A 29 -15.88 -0.71 -3.38
CA HIS A 29 -16.63 0.06 -2.38
C HIS A 29 -17.57 1.10 -3.00
N VAL A 30 -17.20 1.70 -4.13
CA VAL A 30 -18.12 2.54 -4.92
C VAL A 30 -19.27 1.70 -5.46
N GLY A 31 -19.01 0.50 -5.97
CA GLY A 31 -20.05 -0.44 -6.38
C GLY A 31 -21.01 -0.81 -5.23
N MET A 32 -20.47 -1.12 -4.05
CA MET A 32 -21.24 -1.44 -2.84
C MET A 32 -22.16 -0.28 -2.42
N PHE A 33 -21.71 0.97 -2.57
CA PHE A 33 -22.53 2.14 -2.27
C PHE A 33 -23.85 2.13 -3.07
N PHE A 34 -23.79 1.80 -4.36
CA PHE A 34 -24.98 1.66 -5.20
C PHE A 34 -25.75 0.36 -4.94
N GLY A 35 -25.09 -0.68 -4.44
CA GLY A 35 -25.73 -1.94 -4.02
C GLY A 35 -26.60 -1.77 -2.78
N ILE A 36 -26.14 -1.03 -1.77
CA ILE A 36 -26.85 -0.83 -0.49
C ILE A 36 -28.25 -0.22 -0.69
N SER A 37 -28.40 0.73 -1.62
CA SER A 37 -29.72 1.34 -1.88
C SER A 37 -30.68 0.37 -2.53
N ARG A 38 -30.18 -0.45 -3.46
CA ARG A 38 -30.97 -1.32 -4.34
C ARG A 38 -31.30 -2.67 -3.73
N ASP A 39 -30.62 -3.09 -2.67
CA ASP A 39 -30.86 -4.38 -2.03
C ASP A 39 -32.17 -4.35 -1.21
N PRO A 40 -33.19 -5.16 -1.59
CA PRO A 40 -34.44 -5.28 -0.84
C PRO A 40 -34.31 -6.15 0.42
N ALA A 41 -33.26 -6.98 0.52
CA ALA A 41 -33.04 -7.85 1.68
C ALA A 41 -32.46 -7.10 2.88
N LEU A 42 -31.90 -5.90 2.67
CA LEU A 42 -31.33 -5.08 3.74
C LEU A 42 -32.41 -4.28 4.49
N PRO A 43 -32.51 -4.44 5.84
CA PRO A 43 -33.43 -3.64 6.65
C PRO A 43 -33.16 -2.14 6.49
N ALA A 44 -34.22 -1.35 6.31
CA ALA A 44 -34.12 0.10 6.09
C ALA A 44 -33.32 0.82 7.20
N ALA A 45 -33.48 0.38 8.45
CA ALA A 45 -32.77 0.93 9.61
C ALA A 45 -31.24 0.71 9.56
N MET A 46 -30.76 -0.33 8.86
CA MET A 46 -29.33 -0.64 8.78
C MET A 46 -28.62 0.08 7.62
N LYS A 47 -29.37 0.54 6.60
CA LYS A 47 -28.78 1.18 5.41
C LYS A 47 -27.91 2.39 5.75
N PRO A 48 -28.31 3.33 6.63
CA PRO A 48 -27.45 4.47 6.99
C PRO A 48 -26.12 4.03 7.62
N LEU A 49 -26.16 3.03 8.49
CA LEU A 49 -24.97 2.50 9.15
C LEU A 49 -24.01 1.87 8.13
N LEU A 50 -24.53 1.08 7.20
CA LEU A 50 -23.74 0.49 6.12
C LEU A 50 -23.14 1.55 5.20
N TYR A 51 -23.87 2.64 4.92
CA TYR A 51 -23.33 3.77 4.15
C TYR A 51 -22.16 4.44 4.85
N ILE A 52 -22.27 4.72 6.15
CA ILE A 52 -21.19 5.35 6.93
C ILE A 52 -19.96 4.44 6.97
N PHE A 53 -20.14 3.15 7.26
CA PHE A 53 -19.03 2.19 7.26
C PHE A 53 -18.38 2.06 5.89
N ASN A 54 -19.17 1.95 4.82
CA ASN A 54 -18.65 1.87 3.46
C ASN A 54 -17.89 3.13 3.06
N ALA A 55 -18.41 4.32 3.41
CA ALA A 55 -17.75 5.58 3.12
C ALA A 55 -16.43 5.74 3.89
N ALA A 56 -16.39 5.36 5.17
CA ALA A 56 -15.18 5.38 5.97
C ALA A 56 -14.10 4.46 5.37
N VAL A 57 -14.46 3.22 5.04
CA VAL A 57 -13.52 2.28 4.42
C VAL A 57 -13.08 2.79 3.04
N LEU A 58 -13.99 3.31 2.22
CA LEU A 58 -13.67 3.90 0.91
C LEU A 58 -12.65 5.03 1.04
N ALA A 59 -12.85 5.96 1.97
CA ALA A 59 -11.93 7.06 2.22
C ALA A 59 -10.54 6.53 2.65
N THR A 60 -10.50 5.53 3.54
CA THR A 60 -9.27 4.90 3.99
C THR A 60 -8.51 4.22 2.84
N VAL A 61 -9.18 3.40 2.01
CA VAL A 61 -8.50 2.70 0.90
C VAL A 61 -8.06 3.67 -0.20
N LEU A 62 -8.79 4.75 -0.45
CA LEU A 62 -8.35 5.83 -1.35
C LEU A 62 -7.09 6.52 -0.85
N PHE A 63 -7.03 6.84 0.45
CA PHE A 63 -5.83 7.39 1.06
C PHE A 63 -4.64 6.43 0.94
N PHE A 64 -4.84 5.14 1.20
CA PHE A 64 -3.79 4.14 1.05
C PHE A 64 -3.32 3.98 -0.40
N ALA A 65 -4.25 3.98 -1.37
CA ALA A 65 -3.93 3.98 -2.80
C ALA A 65 -3.07 5.21 -3.16
N TYR A 66 -3.50 6.40 -2.74
CA TYR A 66 -2.74 7.64 -2.95
C TYR A 66 -1.34 7.56 -2.37
N ALA A 67 -1.20 7.16 -1.10
CA ALA A 67 0.11 7.03 -0.46
C ALA A 67 1.01 6.03 -1.22
N SER A 68 0.42 4.92 -1.68
CA SER A 68 1.12 3.86 -2.40
C SER A 68 1.55 4.23 -3.81
N PHE A 69 0.87 5.17 -4.47
CA PHE A 69 1.27 5.66 -5.79
C PHE A 69 2.17 6.88 -5.74
N PHE A 70 1.88 7.84 -4.85
CA PHE A 70 2.49 9.15 -4.89
C PHE A 70 3.51 9.39 -3.77
N ARG A 71 3.46 8.61 -2.68
CA ARG A 71 4.33 8.77 -1.50
C ARG A 71 5.23 7.57 -1.23
N ARG A 72 5.48 6.72 -2.25
CA ARG A 72 6.33 5.50 -2.16
C ARG A 72 7.69 5.74 -1.51
N ARG A 73 8.38 6.78 -1.96
CA ARG A 73 9.71 7.14 -1.45
C ARG A 73 9.64 7.40 0.05
N GLU A 74 8.69 8.24 0.47
CA GLU A 74 8.48 8.61 1.87
C GLU A 74 8.07 7.41 2.73
N LEU A 75 7.21 6.53 2.21
CA LEU A 75 6.79 5.27 2.85
C LEU A 75 7.96 4.31 3.12
N LEU A 76 8.97 4.28 2.25
CA LEU A 76 10.13 3.38 2.39
C LEU A 76 11.33 4.04 3.09
N GLU A 77 11.44 5.37 2.99
CA GLU A 77 12.61 6.11 3.46
C GLU A 77 12.53 6.54 4.92
N THR A 78 11.32 6.86 5.39
CA THR A 78 11.10 7.45 6.73
C THR A 78 10.59 6.44 7.76
N GLY A 79 10.85 6.69 9.05
CA GLY A 79 10.30 5.87 10.13
C GLY A 79 8.76 5.90 10.16
N LEU A 80 8.17 7.09 10.04
CA LEU A 80 6.72 7.27 9.97
C LEU A 80 6.11 6.52 8.78
N GLY A 81 6.73 6.61 7.61
CA GLY A 81 6.29 5.91 6.40
C GLY A 81 6.27 4.38 6.57
N ARG A 82 7.27 3.82 7.25
CA ARG A 82 7.32 2.39 7.55
C ARG A 82 6.21 1.98 8.52
N VAL A 83 5.96 2.78 9.56
CA VAL A 83 4.84 2.57 10.48
C VAL A 83 3.51 2.62 9.72
N THR A 84 3.35 3.55 8.79
CA THR A 84 2.17 3.63 7.92
C THR A 84 2.00 2.37 7.07
N CYS A 85 3.08 1.83 6.48
CA CYS A 85 3.02 0.55 5.77
C CYS A 85 2.56 -0.60 6.68
N LEU A 86 3.14 -0.71 7.88
CA LEU A 86 2.74 -1.73 8.84
C LEU A 86 1.28 -1.58 9.28
N PHE A 87 0.82 -0.33 9.48
CA PHE A 87 -0.57 -0.03 9.79
C PHE A 87 -1.52 -0.47 8.67
N ILE A 88 -1.17 -0.21 7.40
CA ILE A 88 -1.95 -0.69 6.24
C ILE A 88 -1.99 -2.23 6.26
N GLY A 89 -0.86 -2.88 6.48
CA GLY A 89 -0.80 -4.34 6.59
C GLY A 89 -1.71 -4.89 7.70
N ALA A 90 -1.63 -4.31 8.90
CA ALA A 90 -2.45 -4.68 10.04
C ALA A 90 -3.94 -4.44 9.80
N PHE A 91 -4.30 -3.34 9.12
CA PHE A 91 -5.68 -3.07 8.71
C PHE A 91 -6.25 -4.19 7.84
N TYR A 92 -5.47 -4.70 6.88
CA TYR A 92 -5.91 -5.81 6.02
C TYR A 92 -6.00 -7.15 6.76
N VAL A 93 -5.10 -7.43 7.72
CA VAL A 93 -5.22 -8.59 8.61
C VAL A 93 -6.50 -8.49 9.45
N GLN A 94 -6.75 -7.35 10.08
CA GLN A 94 -7.96 -7.11 10.85
C GLN A 94 -9.21 -7.25 9.98
N ARG A 95 -9.17 -6.76 8.73
CA ARG A 95 -10.29 -6.90 7.79
C ARG A 95 -10.53 -8.36 7.40
N ALA A 96 -9.48 -9.14 7.18
CA ALA A 96 -9.56 -10.56 6.88
C ALA A 96 -10.18 -11.37 8.04
N LEU A 97 -9.81 -11.03 9.28
CA LEU A 97 -10.40 -11.63 10.47
C LEU A 97 -11.89 -11.31 10.59
N VAL A 98 -12.26 -10.03 10.44
CA VAL A 98 -13.67 -9.61 10.50
C VAL A 98 -14.50 -10.30 9.41
N ASP A 99 -14.00 -10.39 8.18
CA ASP A 99 -14.71 -11.06 7.09
C ASP A 99 -14.92 -12.55 7.39
N THR A 100 -13.89 -13.23 7.88
CA THR A 100 -13.96 -14.64 8.25
C THR A 100 -14.96 -14.90 9.38
N MET A 101 -15.05 -13.99 10.35
CA MET A 101 -16.00 -14.09 11.47
C MET A 101 -17.46 -13.83 11.05
N VAL A 102 -17.69 -12.96 10.05
CA VAL A 102 -19.03 -12.52 9.65
C VAL A 102 -19.59 -13.34 8.49
N ASN A 103 -18.79 -13.61 7.46
CA ASN A 103 -19.25 -14.16 6.18
C ASN A 103 -18.84 -15.63 5.97
N SER A 104 -18.40 -16.32 7.02
CA SER A 104 -17.70 -17.61 6.94
C SER A 104 -16.39 -17.54 6.12
N VAL A 105 -15.66 -18.65 6.01
CA VAL A 105 -14.34 -18.65 5.37
C VAL A 105 -14.48 -18.53 3.84
N ASN A 106 -14.49 -17.30 3.32
CA ASN A 106 -14.31 -17.04 1.89
C ASN A 106 -12.82 -17.05 1.55
N THR A 107 -12.31 -18.20 1.07
CA THR A 107 -10.89 -18.41 0.79
C THR A 107 -10.31 -17.43 -0.24
N VAL A 108 -11.11 -17.02 -1.24
CA VAL A 108 -10.68 -16.08 -2.27
C VAL A 108 -10.45 -14.70 -1.67
N PHE A 109 -11.45 -14.19 -0.93
CA PHE A 109 -11.35 -12.85 -0.34
C PHE A 109 -10.30 -12.81 0.78
N LEU A 110 -10.24 -13.85 1.62
CA LEU A 110 -9.20 -14.03 2.63
C LEU A 110 -7.80 -14.03 2.00
N GLY A 111 -7.63 -14.76 0.90
CA GLY A 111 -6.37 -14.82 0.15
C GLY A 111 -5.96 -13.45 -0.39
N LEU A 112 -6.91 -12.71 -0.98
CA LEU A 112 -6.66 -11.35 -1.50
C LEU A 112 -6.26 -10.38 -0.39
N LEU A 113 -7.01 -10.32 0.71
CA LEU A 113 -6.69 -9.44 1.84
C LEU A 113 -5.34 -9.79 2.47
N SER A 114 -5.05 -11.09 2.60
CA SER A 114 -3.78 -11.59 3.16
C SER A 114 -2.60 -11.27 2.24
N LEU A 115 -2.78 -11.36 0.92
CA LEU A 115 -1.77 -10.99 -0.06
C LEU A 115 -1.44 -9.49 0.02
N VAL A 116 -2.47 -8.64 0.09
CA VAL A 116 -2.28 -7.20 0.26
C VAL A 116 -1.59 -6.89 1.58
N ALA A 117 -2.01 -7.53 2.68
CA ALA A 117 -1.33 -7.40 3.97
C ALA A 117 0.16 -7.76 3.85
N ALA A 118 0.50 -8.87 3.20
CA ALA A 118 1.88 -9.29 3.00
C ALA A 118 2.70 -8.26 2.21
N PHE A 119 2.14 -7.66 1.15
CA PHE A 119 2.86 -6.61 0.40
C PHE A 119 3.25 -5.43 1.28
N TYR A 120 2.34 -4.94 2.12
CA TYR A 120 2.61 -3.79 2.98
C TYR A 120 3.47 -4.14 4.20
N LEU A 121 3.37 -5.35 4.73
CA LEU A 121 4.23 -5.82 5.83
C LEU A 121 5.66 -6.07 5.36
N LEU A 122 5.87 -6.57 4.15
CA LEU A 122 7.20 -6.90 3.62
C LEU A 122 7.91 -5.72 2.95
N ALA A 123 7.17 -4.80 2.31
CA ALA A 123 7.72 -3.63 1.63
C ALA A 123 8.80 -2.85 2.44
N PRO A 124 8.58 -2.50 3.73
CA PRO A 124 9.55 -1.69 4.49
C PRO A 124 10.85 -2.42 4.82
N PHE A 125 10.89 -3.75 4.74
CA PHE A 125 12.06 -4.57 5.06
C PHE A 125 12.86 -4.98 3.81
N THR A 126 12.42 -4.60 2.61
CA THR A 126 13.16 -4.93 1.40
C THR A 126 14.55 -4.29 1.41
N PRO A 127 15.63 -5.06 1.10
CA PRO A 127 16.99 -4.54 1.15
C PRO A 127 17.12 -3.30 0.25
N ARG A 128 17.56 -2.19 0.83
CA ARG A 128 18.05 -1.07 0.02
C ARG A 128 19.32 -1.58 -0.63
N ARG A 129 19.32 -1.78 -1.96
CA ARG A 129 20.59 -1.91 -2.70
C ARG A 129 21.42 -0.70 -2.29
N ALA A 130 22.46 -0.93 -1.49
CA ALA A 130 23.48 0.06 -1.26
C ALA A 130 23.98 0.42 -2.65
N VAL A 131 23.81 1.67 -3.06
CA VAL A 131 24.43 2.17 -4.28
C VAL A 131 25.92 2.10 -4.00
N ALA A 132 26.54 0.99 -4.41
CA ALA A 132 27.95 0.78 -4.26
C ALA A 132 28.67 1.88 -5.05
N GLY A 133 29.40 2.72 -4.31
CA GLY A 133 30.53 3.49 -4.82
C GLY A 133 30.19 4.61 -5.80
N HIS A 134 29.94 5.82 -5.28
CA HIS A 134 30.81 6.90 -5.73
C HIS A 134 32.07 6.83 -4.86
N THR A 135 32.96 5.95 -5.30
CA THR A 135 34.34 5.88 -4.84
C THR A 135 34.95 7.27 -4.95
N THR A 136 35.58 7.63 -3.85
CA THR A 136 36.47 8.75 -3.56
C THR A 136 37.70 8.80 -4.49
N GLU A 137 37.53 8.69 -5.81
CA GLU A 137 38.66 8.85 -6.76
C GLU A 137 38.97 10.31 -7.10
N GLY A 138 38.10 11.26 -6.74
CA GLY A 138 38.30 12.69 -7.03
C GLY A 138 39.23 13.46 -6.07
N VAL A 139 39.58 12.89 -4.90
CA VAL A 139 40.39 13.61 -3.89
C VAL A 139 41.90 13.35 -4.05
N ALA A 140 42.30 12.28 -4.77
CA ALA A 140 43.71 11.92 -4.91
C ALA A 140 44.46 12.72 -6.01
N LEU A 141 43.77 13.36 -6.95
CA LEU A 141 44.40 14.10 -8.06
C LEU A 141 44.73 15.57 -7.76
N GLY A 142 44.27 16.12 -6.63
CA GLY A 142 44.52 17.52 -6.25
C GLY A 142 45.82 17.76 -5.47
N ALA A 143 46.46 16.71 -4.94
CA ALA A 143 47.62 16.85 -4.06
C ALA A 143 48.99 16.75 -4.76
N ALA A 144 49.02 16.47 -6.08
CA ALA A 144 50.27 16.24 -6.82
C ALA A 144 50.77 17.42 -7.66
N SER A 145 50.08 18.57 -7.66
CA SER A 145 50.43 19.75 -8.48
C SER A 145 50.82 20.96 -7.63
N SER A 146 51.81 20.80 -6.76
CA SER A 146 52.48 21.92 -6.09
C SER A 146 53.93 21.53 -5.77
N LYS A 147 54.78 21.55 -6.80
CA LYS A 147 56.24 21.69 -6.70
C LYS A 147 56.76 22.40 -7.94
#